data_AF-A0A512HQJ5-F1
#
_entry.id   AF-A0A512HQJ5-F1
#
_cell.length_a   1.000
_cell.length_b   1.000
_cell.length_c   1.000
_cell.angle_alpha   90.00
_cell.angle_beta   90.00
_cell.angle_gamma   90.00
#
_symmetry.space_group_name_H-M   'P 1'
#
loop_
_entity.id
_entity.type
_entity.pdbx_description
1 polymer ?
#
loop_
_entity_poly.entity_id
_entity_poly.type
_entity_poly.pdbx_seq_one_letter_code
_entity_poly.pdbx_strand_id
1 'polypeptide(L)'
;MGPVRQNQSVGLFNRRRRTSAGAVVSDRDATRADLAALREFATTRSGVEAFVEPKTTVTQTTVVFVAADGEWTRRRIPNEKAAADLARSLKIPVYDANRVGYPQRMRDYNARASAKKTSVEVERGDYSPAQFGAIMTLETIAGTEPLPRNPSKSDLERVLRAARAKAHPDRTGGDRSRWDQVEQAARKLGL
;
A
#
# COMPACT_ATOMS: atom_id res chain seq x y z
N MET A 1 -5.87 -55.63 -14.12
CA MET A 1 -6.24 -54.38 -13.44
C MET A 1 -5.01 -53.52 -13.23
N GLY A 2 -4.86 -52.41 -13.95
CA GLY A 2 -3.83 -51.40 -13.66
C GLY A 2 -4.47 -50.25 -12.86
N PRO A 3 -3.79 -49.65 -11.87
CA PRO A 3 -4.28 -48.44 -11.26
C PRO A 3 -3.89 -47.22 -12.08
N VAL A 4 -4.91 -46.39 -12.29
CA VAL A 4 -4.95 -45.13 -13.03
C VAL A 4 -4.22 -44.03 -12.25
N ARG A 5 -3.60 -43.13 -13.03
CA ARG A 5 -2.89 -41.91 -12.67
C ARG A 5 -3.67 -41.02 -11.68
N GLN A 6 -2.97 -40.46 -10.69
CA GLN A 6 -3.37 -39.20 -10.06
C GLN A 6 -2.27 -38.17 -10.31
N ASN A 7 -2.53 -37.25 -11.24
CA ASN A 7 -1.77 -36.02 -11.42
C ASN A 7 -1.95 -35.16 -10.18
N GLN A 8 -0.87 -34.95 -9.40
CA GLN A 8 -0.83 -33.87 -8.43
C GLN A 8 -0.57 -32.56 -9.18
N SER A 9 -1.61 -31.74 -9.28
CA SER A 9 -1.54 -30.35 -9.69
C SER A 9 -0.73 -29.56 -8.66
N VAL A 10 0.53 -29.29 -8.97
CA VAL A 10 1.39 -28.41 -8.17
C VAL A 10 0.93 -26.97 -8.42
N GLY A 11 0.32 -26.36 -7.41
CA GLY A 11 -0.16 -24.98 -7.46
C GLY A 11 0.97 -24.00 -7.77
N LEU A 12 0.82 -23.22 -8.84
CA LEU A 12 1.65 -22.07 -9.16
C LEU A 12 1.42 -20.97 -8.13
N PHE A 13 2.26 -20.95 -7.10
CA PHE A 13 2.34 -19.85 -6.13
C PHE A 13 2.81 -18.57 -6.85
N ASN A 14 1.87 -17.76 -7.32
CA ASN A 14 2.18 -16.45 -7.86
C ASN A 14 2.49 -15.47 -6.72
N ARG A 15 3.75 -15.45 -6.29
CA ARG A 15 4.28 -14.49 -5.30
C ARG A 15 4.20 -13.08 -5.90
N ARG A 16 3.12 -12.35 -5.60
CA ARG A 16 3.06 -10.88 -5.77
C ARG A 16 4.19 -10.25 -4.94
N ARG A 17 5.36 -10.08 -5.54
CA ARG A 17 6.39 -9.18 -5.03
C ARG A 17 5.87 -7.76 -5.21
N ARG A 18 5.33 -7.20 -4.13
CA ARG A 18 5.23 -5.75 -3.96
C ARG A 18 6.66 -5.23 -3.84
N THR A 19 7.14 -4.49 -4.83
CA THR A 19 8.32 -3.66 -4.63
C THR A 19 7.94 -2.51 -3.71
N SER A 20 8.90 -2.07 -2.91
CA SER A 20 8.79 -0.98 -1.92
C SER A 20 8.36 0.38 -2.53
N ALA A 21 8.18 0.46 -3.85
CA ALA A 21 7.79 1.65 -4.61
C ALA A 21 6.38 1.59 -5.23
N GLY A 22 5.53 0.60 -4.89
CA GLY A 22 4.07 0.70 -5.10
C GLY A 22 3.51 0.36 -6.49
N ALA A 23 4.33 0.08 -7.51
CA ALA A 23 3.83 -0.40 -8.80
C ALA A 23 4.13 -1.90 -9.01
N VAL A 24 3.07 -2.72 -9.10
CA VAL A 24 3.17 -4.12 -9.53
C VAL A 24 3.15 -4.15 -11.06
N VAL A 25 4.28 -4.44 -11.69
CA VAL A 25 4.31 -4.77 -13.12
C VAL A 25 4.37 -6.30 -13.24
N SER A 26 3.23 -6.94 -13.48
CA SER A 26 3.08 -8.40 -13.70
C SER A 26 3.55 -8.77 -15.11
N ASP A 27 4.17 -9.93 -15.35
CA ASP A 27 4.70 -10.35 -16.67
C ASP A 27 3.66 -10.70 -17.78
N ARG A 28 2.47 -10.09 -17.74
CA ARG A 28 1.36 -10.31 -18.69
C ARG A 28 1.12 -9.10 -19.57
N ASP A 29 0.61 -9.30 -20.79
CA ASP A 29 0.27 -8.21 -21.71
C ASP A 29 -0.65 -7.15 -21.10
N ALA A 30 -0.64 -5.94 -21.68
CA ALA A 30 -1.48 -4.83 -21.23
C ALA A 30 -2.96 -5.23 -21.16
N THR A 31 -3.56 -5.11 -19.98
CA THR A 31 -4.94 -5.53 -19.75
C THR A 31 -5.92 -4.37 -19.80
N ARG A 32 -7.21 -4.68 -19.97
CA ARG A 32 -8.30 -3.68 -19.80
C ARG A 32 -8.26 -3.02 -18.42
N ALA A 33 -7.82 -3.76 -17.39
CA ALA A 33 -7.69 -3.26 -16.03
C ALA A 33 -6.55 -2.22 -15.90
N ASP A 34 -5.44 -2.41 -16.63
CA ASP A 34 -4.33 -1.45 -16.65
C ASP A 34 -4.78 -0.10 -17.23
N LEU A 35 -5.50 -0.13 -18.36
CA LEU A 35 -6.05 1.07 -18.98
C LEU A 35 -7.13 1.74 -18.12
N ALA A 36 -7.98 0.95 -17.45
CA ALA A 36 -8.98 1.49 -16.51
C ALA A 36 -8.30 2.20 -15.33
N ALA A 37 -7.25 1.61 -14.75
CA ALA A 37 -6.49 2.21 -13.66
C ALA A 37 -5.77 3.51 -14.08
N LEU A 38 -5.24 3.58 -15.31
CA LEU A 38 -4.66 4.82 -15.84
C LEU A 38 -5.71 5.92 -16.00
N ARG A 39 -6.90 5.57 -16.52
CA ARG A 39 -8.02 6.53 -16.64
C ARG A 39 -8.47 7.02 -15.27
N GLU A 40 -8.69 6.10 -14.33
CA GLU A 40 -9.07 6.43 -12.95
C GLU A 40 -8.06 7.38 -12.32
N PHE A 41 -6.77 7.08 -12.44
CA PHE A 41 -5.69 7.93 -11.93
C PHE A 41 -5.75 9.35 -12.54
N ALA A 42 -5.86 9.46 -13.87
CA ALA A 42 -5.95 10.75 -14.54
C ALA A 42 -7.23 11.53 -14.21
N THR A 43 -8.34 10.85 -13.91
CA THR A 43 -9.60 11.52 -13.53
C THR A 43 -9.64 11.99 -12.08
N THR A 44 -8.86 11.37 -11.19
CA THR A 44 -8.91 11.63 -9.74
C THR A 44 -7.76 12.50 -9.25
N ARG A 45 -6.72 12.70 -10.07
CA ARG A 45 -5.55 13.52 -9.75
C ARG A 45 -5.47 14.71 -10.71
N SER A 46 -4.98 15.83 -10.23
CA SER A 46 -4.73 17.03 -11.03
C SER A 46 -3.31 17.07 -11.60
N GLY A 47 -3.13 17.74 -12.74
CA GLY A 47 -1.83 18.00 -13.34
C GLY A 47 -1.05 16.73 -13.71
N VAL A 48 -1.76 15.72 -14.20
CA VAL A 48 -1.17 14.44 -14.59
C VAL A 48 -0.39 14.60 -15.90
N GLU A 49 0.81 14.04 -15.93
CA GLU A 49 1.66 13.92 -17.13
C GLU A 49 2.01 12.45 -17.36
N ALA A 50 2.09 12.04 -18.62
CA ALA A 50 2.42 10.68 -19.04
C ALA A 50 3.89 10.57 -19.48
N PHE A 51 4.63 9.62 -18.92
CA PHE A 51 6.01 9.30 -19.28
C PHE A 51 6.04 7.87 -19.83
N VAL A 52 6.20 7.74 -21.14
CA VAL A 52 6.22 6.45 -21.84
C VAL A 52 7.61 5.85 -21.73
N GLU A 53 7.67 4.60 -21.31
CA GLU A 53 8.87 3.79 -21.31
C GLU A 53 8.78 2.83 -22.52
N PRO A 54 9.60 3.05 -23.56
CA PRO A 54 9.63 2.20 -24.74
C PRO A 54 9.86 0.73 -24.42
N LYS A 55 9.41 -0.15 -25.32
CA LYS A 55 9.76 -1.57 -25.26
C LYS A 55 11.28 -1.73 -25.37
N THR A 56 11.86 -2.55 -24.51
CA THR A 56 13.25 -3.01 -24.63
C THR A 56 13.28 -4.50 -24.99
N THR A 57 14.46 -5.08 -25.14
CA THR A 57 14.63 -6.53 -25.34
C THR A 57 13.96 -7.36 -24.25
N VAL A 58 13.93 -6.86 -23.02
CA VAL A 58 13.48 -7.60 -21.82
C VAL A 58 12.28 -6.99 -21.11
N THR A 59 11.79 -5.82 -21.55
CA THR A 59 10.62 -5.16 -20.96
C THR A 59 9.60 -4.75 -22.02
N GLN A 60 8.32 -5.01 -21.75
CA GLN A 60 7.23 -4.46 -22.54
C GLN A 60 7.10 -2.95 -22.35
N THR A 61 6.39 -2.29 -23.28
CA THR A 61 6.07 -0.86 -23.17
C THR A 61 5.24 -0.58 -21.92
N THR A 62 5.66 0.40 -21.13
CA THR A 62 4.91 0.87 -19.97
C THR A 62 4.71 2.38 -20.05
N VAL A 63 3.75 2.90 -19.28
CA VAL A 63 3.59 4.33 -19.08
C VAL A 63 3.50 4.62 -17.59
N VAL A 64 4.18 5.68 -17.17
CA VAL A 64 4.14 6.23 -15.83
C VAL A 64 3.30 7.50 -15.87
N PHE A 65 2.19 7.53 -15.16
CA PHE A 65 1.45 8.77 -14.93
C PHE A 65 1.95 9.39 -13.64
N VAL A 66 2.29 10.67 -13.69
CA VAL A 66 2.78 11.44 -12.53
C VAL A 66 1.88 12.66 -12.34
N ALA A 67 1.22 12.74 -11.19
CA ALA A 67 0.38 13.85 -10.78
C ALA A 67 1.18 15.09 -10.36
N ALA A 68 0.49 16.21 -10.12
CA ALA A 68 1.10 17.47 -9.73
C ALA A 68 1.88 17.41 -8.40
N ASP A 69 1.42 16.60 -7.43
CA ASP A 69 2.05 16.41 -6.12
C ASP A 69 3.20 15.37 -6.15
N GLY A 70 3.40 14.73 -7.30
CA GLY A 70 4.37 13.66 -7.50
C GLY A 70 3.86 12.25 -7.22
N GLU A 71 2.59 12.06 -6.83
CA GLU A 71 1.97 10.74 -6.82
C GLU A 71 2.08 10.14 -8.23
N TRP A 72 2.37 8.85 -8.32
CA TRP A 72 2.55 8.20 -9.61
C TRP A 72 2.00 6.78 -9.64
N THR A 73 1.65 6.34 -10.85
CA THR A 73 1.30 4.96 -11.16
C THR A 73 2.01 4.52 -12.42
N ARG A 74 2.48 3.28 -12.46
CA ARG A 74 3.04 2.65 -13.65
C ARG A 74 2.15 1.50 -14.09
N ARG A 75 1.80 1.48 -15.37
CA ARG A 75 0.96 0.44 -15.98
C ARG A 75 1.51 0.04 -17.34
N ARG A 76 1.18 -1.17 -17.77
CA ARG A 76 1.50 -1.67 -19.11
C ARG A 76 0.59 -1.04 -20.14
N ILE A 77 1.13 -0.87 -21.34
CA ILE A 77 0.38 -0.36 -22.48
C ILE A 77 0.82 -1.10 -23.75
N PRO A 78 -0.07 -1.38 -24.71
CA PRO A 78 0.28 -2.25 -25.85
C PRO A 78 1.48 -1.76 -26.66
N ASN A 79 1.59 -0.46 -26.86
CA ASN A 79 2.68 0.20 -27.59
C ASN A 79 2.68 1.71 -27.32
N GLU A 80 3.71 2.40 -27.79
CA GLU A 80 3.88 3.85 -27.62
C GLU A 80 2.73 4.65 -28.24
N LYS A 81 2.21 4.20 -29.40
CA LYS A 81 1.06 4.83 -30.05
C LYS A 81 -0.19 4.78 -29.17
N ALA A 82 -0.47 3.66 -28.53
CA ALA A 82 -1.59 3.51 -27.60
C ALA A 82 -1.43 4.43 -26.37
N ALA A 83 -0.19 4.66 -25.90
CA ALA A 83 0.08 5.63 -24.84
C ALA A 83 -0.19 7.07 -25.29
N ALA A 84 0.26 7.44 -26.48
CA ALA A 84 -0.01 8.76 -27.06
C ALA A 84 -1.51 8.98 -27.29
N ASP A 85 -2.23 7.98 -27.81
CA ASP A 85 -3.66 8.06 -28.07
C ASP A 85 -4.47 8.16 -26.75
N LEU A 86 -4.06 7.41 -25.72
CA LEU A 86 -4.66 7.51 -24.38
C LEU A 86 -4.41 8.90 -23.76
N ALA A 87 -3.17 9.37 -23.75
CA ALA A 87 -2.81 10.68 -23.21
C ALA A 87 -3.57 11.81 -23.92
N ARG A 88 -3.68 11.75 -25.25
CA ARG A 88 -4.48 12.69 -26.05
C ARG A 88 -5.95 12.65 -25.65
N SER A 89 -6.54 11.47 -25.47
CA SER A 89 -7.94 11.33 -25.06
C SER A 89 -8.20 11.91 -23.65
N LEU A 90 -7.19 11.84 -22.77
CA LEU A 90 -7.23 12.39 -21.42
C LEU A 90 -6.79 13.86 -21.35
N LYS A 91 -6.35 14.43 -22.49
CA LYS A 91 -5.83 15.81 -22.60
C LYS A 91 -4.65 16.07 -21.64
N ILE A 92 -3.78 15.08 -21.46
CA ILE A 92 -2.57 15.22 -20.64
C ILE A 92 -1.30 15.26 -21.51
N PRO A 93 -0.23 15.94 -21.08
CA PRO A 93 1.06 15.89 -21.76
C PRO A 93 1.63 14.47 -21.78
N VAL A 94 2.37 14.13 -22.84
CA VAL A 94 3.03 12.83 -22.99
C VAL A 94 4.49 13.03 -23.42
N TYR A 95 5.39 12.31 -22.77
CA TYR A 95 6.84 12.39 -22.97
C TYR A 95 7.46 11.01 -23.08
N ASP A 96 8.62 10.93 -23.72
CA ASP A 96 9.49 9.75 -23.68
C ASP A 96 10.37 9.81 -22.43
N ALA A 97 10.15 8.87 -21.51
CA ALA A 97 10.84 8.81 -20.23
C ALA A 97 12.37 8.68 -20.38
N ASN A 98 12.85 8.01 -21.43
CA ASN A 98 14.29 7.85 -21.68
C ASN A 98 14.95 9.15 -22.12
N ARG A 99 14.17 10.08 -22.69
CA ARG A 99 14.68 11.37 -23.19
C ARG A 99 14.64 12.45 -22.12
N VAL A 100 13.53 12.57 -21.40
CA VAL A 100 13.32 13.67 -20.43
C VAL A 100 13.58 13.25 -18.99
N GLY A 101 13.64 11.96 -18.70
CA GLY A 101 13.70 11.43 -17.35
C GLY A 101 12.39 11.62 -16.57
N TYR A 102 12.42 11.30 -15.28
CA TYR A 102 11.28 11.50 -14.39
C TYR A 102 11.35 12.86 -13.70
N PRO A 103 10.20 13.53 -13.48
CA PRO A 103 10.15 14.86 -12.90
C PRO A 103 10.56 14.84 -11.42
N GLN A 104 11.15 15.94 -10.93
CA GLN A 104 11.64 16.05 -9.56
C GLN A 104 10.55 15.76 -8.51
N ARG A 105 9.31 16.22 -8.76
CA ARG A 105 8.16 15.96 -7.88
C ARG A 105 7.91 14.47 -7.58
N MET A 106 8.16 13.58 -8.54
CA MET A 106 8.06 12.12 -8.33
C MET A 106 9.14 11.62 -7.38
N ARG A 107 10.37 12.16 -7.49
CA ARG A 107 11.48 11.83 -6.58
C ARG A 107 11.18 12.31 -5.16
N ASP A 108 10.67 13.53 -5.04
CA ASP A 108 10.30 14.12 -3.75
C ASP A 108 9.16 13.34 -3.09
N TYR A 109 8.17 12.91 -3.87
CA TYR A 109 7.10 12.03 -3.39
C TYR A 109 7.65 10.71 -2.83
N ASN A 110 8.55 10.06 -3.57
CA ASN A 110 9.20 8.84 -3.11
C ASN A 110 10.04 9.06 -1.84
N ALA A 111 10.74 10.19 -1.74
CA ALA A 111 11.51 10.55 -0.55
C ALA A 111 10.61 10.74 0.68
N ARG A 112 9.49 11.47 0.53
CA ARG A 112 8.47 11.62 1.60
C ARG A 112 7.87 10.27 2.00
N ALA A 113 7.53 9.42 1.03
CA ALA A 113 6.98 8.09 1.29
C ALA A 113 7.99 7.17 2.00
N SER A 114 9.28 7.25 1.65
CA SER A 114 10.35 6.50 2.32
C SER A 114 10.57 7.01 3.74
N ALA A 115 10.67 8.33 3.94
CA ALA A 115 10.84 8.94 5.25
C ALA A 115 9.70 8.54 6.20
N LYS A 116 8.45 8.53 5.71
CA LYS A 116 7.29 8.08 6.48
C LYS A 116 7.36 6.60 6.86
N LYS A 117 7.86 5.74 5.95
CA LYS A 117 8.05 4.31 6.28
C LYS A 117 9.12 4.14 7.33
N THR A 118 10.24 4.84 7.19
CA THR A 118 11.33 4.83 8.17
C THR A 118 10.85 5.35 9.53
N SER A 119 10.09 6.44 9.59
CA SER A 119 9.59 6.96 10.87
C SER A 119 8.66 5.96 11.56
N VAL A 120 7.74 5.34 10.81
CA VAL A 120 6.86 4.28 11.36
C VAL A 120 7.66 3.06 11.82
N GLU A 121 8.70 2.67 11.08
CA GLU A 121 9.56 1.55 11.47
C GLU A 121 10.42 1.88 12.70
N VAL A 122 10.85 3.13 12.84
CA VAL A 122 11.50 3.64 14.04
C VAL A 122 10.53 3.62 15.21
N GLU A 123 9.36 4.25 15.10
CA GLU A 123 8.34 4.29 16.17
C GLU A 123 7.91 2.89 16.64
N ARG A 124 7.83 1.93 15.72
CA ARG A 124 7.42 0.55 16.00
C ARG A 124 8.35 -0.24 16.92
N GLY A 125 9.62 0.13 17.01
CA GLY A 125 10.59 -0.59 17.84
C GLY A 125 10.66 -2.09 17.52
N ASP A 126 10.70 -2.93 18.55
CA ASP A 126 10.86 -4.39 18.43
C ASP A 126 9.55 -5.14 18.12
N TYR A 127 8.41 -4.46 18.09
CA TYR A 127 7.10 -5.09 17.87
C TYR A 127 6.90 -5.51 16.43
N SER A 128 6.10 -6.53 16.15
CA SER A 128 5.57 -6.83 14.80
C SER A 128 4.58 -5.75 14.31
N PRO A 129 4.27 -5.63 12.99
CA PRO A 129 3.29 -4.63 12.54
C PRO A 129 1.91 -4.84 13.17
N ALA A 130 1.54 -6.09 13.43
CA ALA A 130 0.28 -6.44 14.07
C ALA A 130 0.24 -6.02 15.55
N GLN A 131 1.36 -6.19 16.27
CA GLN A 131 1.50 -5.74 17.66
C GLN A 131 1.52 -4.21 17.75
N PHE A 132 2.25 -3.52 16.89
CA PHE A 132 2.25 -2.05 16.87
C PHE A 132 0.86 -1.47 16.60
N GLY A 133 0.13 -2.06 15.64
CA GLY A 133 -1.28 -1.69 15.41
C GLY A 133 -2.19 -1.95 16.61
N ALA A 134 -1.91 -3.00 17.39
CA ALA A 134 -2.63 -3.28 18.64
C ALA A 134 -2.33 -2.22 19.72
N ILE A 135 -1.06 -1.80 19.88
CA ILE A 135 -0.67 -0.73 20.79
C ILE A 135 -1.38 0.58 20.43
N MET A 136 -1.31 1.00 19.16
CA MET A 136 -1.99 2.21 18.66
C MET A 136 -3.50 2.16 18.90
N THR A 137 -4.12 0.98 18.76
CA THR A 137 -5.55 0.79 19.04
C THR A 137 -5.85 1.01 20.53
N LEU A 138 -5.05 0.42 21.42
CA LEU A 138 -5.21 0.56 22.86
C LEU A 138 -5.02 2.02 23.30
N GLU A 139 -3.98 2.70 22.81
CA GLU A 139 -3.71 4.12 23.10
C GLU A 139 -4.85 5.02 22.63
N THR A 140 -5.35 4.81 21.41
CA THR A 140 -6.46 5.59 20.84
C THR A 140 -7.72 5.44 21.68
N ILE A 141 -8.07 4.22 22.08
CA ILE A 141 -9.26 3.95 22.90
C ILE A 141 -9.05 4.45 24.33
N ALA A 142 -7.86 4.26 24.89
CA ALA A 142 -7.48 4.77 26.20
C ALA A 142 -7.41 6.30 26.22
N GLY A 143 -7.24 6.95 25.06
CA GLY A 143 -7.01 8.39 24.92
C GLY A 143 -5.80 8.85 25.73
N THR A 144 -4.72 8.06 25.71
CA THR A 144 -3.47 8.36 26.40
C THR A 144 -2.47 8.99 25.45
N GLU A 145 -1.44 9.62 26.01
CA GLU A 145 -0.26 9.95 25.22
C GLU A 145 0.37 8.66 24.64
N PRO A 146 1.00 8.74 23.45
CA PRO A 146 1.69 7.60 22.86
C PRO A 146 2.74 7.04 23.83
N LEU A 147 2.77 5.72 23.95
CA LEU A 147 3.79 5.01 24.71
C LEU A 147 5.18 5.23 24.08
N PRO A 148 6.25 5.12 24.88
CA PRO A 148 7.60 5.15 24.34
C PRO A 148 7.82 3.99 23.35
N ARG A 149 8.77 4.14 22.43
CA ARG A 149 9.11 3.19 21.35
C ARG A 149 9.14 1.72 21.78
N ASN A 150 9.69 1.43 22.95
CA ASN A 150 9.77 0.10 23.55
C ASN A 150 9.16 0.16 24.96
N PRO A 151 7.83 0.15 25.10
CA PRO A 151 7.18 0.22 26.39
C PRO A 151 7.37 -1.07 27.19
N SER A 152 7.43 -0.93 28.51
CA SER A 152 7.50 -2.09 29.40
C SER A 152 6.17 -2.86 29.39
N LYS A 153 6.17 -4.11 29.87
CA LYS A 153 4.93 -4.87 30.04
C LYS A 153 3.92 -4.12 30.94
N SER A 154 4.39 -3.46 32.00
CA SER A 154 3.54 -2.67 32.90
C SER A 154 2.94 -1.44 32.22
N ASP A 155 3.66 -0.82 31.27
CA ASP A 155 3.10 0.27 30.46
C ASP A 155 1.95 -0.22 29.59
N LEU A 156 2.13 -1.36 28.93
CA LEU A 156 1.09 -1.97 28.09
C LEU A 156 -0.14 -2.39 28.93
N GLU A 157 0.07 -3.00 30.09
CA GLU A 157 -1.02 -3.37 31.00
C GLU A 157 -1.77 -2.13 31.53
N ARG A 158 -1.07 -1.02 31.77
CA ARG A 158 -1.67 0.26 32.17
C ARG A 158 -2.58 0.81 31.09
N VAL A 159 -2.11 0.87 29.83
CA VAL A 159 -2.93 1.35 28.70
C VAL A 159 -4.10 0.40 28.44
N LEU A 160 -3.89 -0.92 28.50
CA LEU A 160 -4.96 -1.92 28.37
C LEU A 160 -6.07 -1.70 29.41
N ARG A 161 -5.71 -1.49 30.68
CA ARG A 161 -6.67 -1.21 31.75
C ARG A 161 -7.49 0.06 31.46
N ALA A 162 -6.82 1.13 31.02
CA ALA A 162 -7.49 2.37 30.66
C ALA A 162 -8.41 2.21 29.43
N ALA A 163 -7.97 1.47 28.41
CA ALA A 163 -8.75 1.18 27.21
C ALA A 163 -10.01 0.36 27.55
N ARG A 164 -9.87 -0.70 28.37
CA ARG A 164 -11.01 -1.50 28.87
C ARG A 164 -12.02 -0.64 29.62
N ALA A 165 -11.55 0.24 30.51
CA ALA A 165 -12.43 1.12 31.27
C ALA A 165 -13.25 2.07 30.37
N LYS A 166 -12.64 2.59 29.30
CA LYS A 166 -13.33 3.46 28.33
C LYS A 166 -14.24 2.71 27.36
N ALA A 167 -13.86 1.49 26.98
CA ALA A 167 -14.61 0.66 26.05
C ALA A 167 -15.69 -0.21 26.71
N HIS A 168 -15.86 -0.13 28.03
CA HIS A 168 -16.78 -0.99 28.76
C HIS A 168 -18.24 -0.79 28.27
N PRO A 169 -18.97 -1.88 27.96
CA PRO A 169 -20.34 -1.81 27.44
C PRO A 169 -21.29 -0.97 28.29
N ASP A 170 -21.15 -1.04 29.62
CA ASP A 170 -21.95 -0.24 30.57
C ASP A 170 -21.80 1.28 30.35
N ARG A 171 -20.69 1.74 29.77
CA ARG A 171 -20.43 3.15 29.46
C ARG A 171 -20.79 3.53 28.02
N THR A 172 -21.04 2.55 27.16
CA THR A 172 -21.32 2.72 25.73
C THR A 172 -22.75 2.34 25.36
N GLY A 173 -23.65 2.20 26.35
CA GLY A 173 -25.05 1.84 26.12
C GLY A 173 -25.22 0.40 25.60
N GLY A 174 -24.30 -0.51 25.97
CA GLY A 174 -24.32 -1.91 25.56
C GLY A 174 -23.54 -2.23 24.28
N ASP A 175 -22.99 -1.23 23.58
CA ASP A 175 -22.15 -1.47 22.39
C ASP A 175 -20.80 -2.12 22.77
N ARG A 176 -20.62 -3.36 22.34
CA ARG A 176 -19.41 -4.17 22.57
C ARG A 176 -18.33 -4.00 21.51
N SER A 177 -18.60 -3.29 20.43
CA SER A 177 -17.68 -3.21 19.29
C SER A 177 -16.30 -2.67 19.69
N ARG A 178 -16.27 -1.67 20.57
CA ARG A 178 -15.02 -1.11 21.13
C ARG A 178 -14.36 -2.08 22.11
N TRP A 179 -15.14 -2.75 22.95
CA TRP A 179 -14.62 -3.75 23.89
C TRP A 179 -13.91 -4.89 23.15
N ASP A 180 -14.55 -5.43 22.11
CA ASP A 180 -13.99 -6.54 21.34
C ASP A 180 -12.72 -6.13 20.57
N GLN A 181 -12.61 -4.86 20.15
CA GLN A 181 -11.36 -4.31 19.58
C GLN A 181 -10.22 -4.28 20.61
N VAL A 182 -10.51 -3.88 21.85
CA VAL A 182 -9.53 -3.88 22.95
C VAL A 182 -9.06 -5.30 23.26
N GLU A 183 -9.97 -6.28 23.36
CA GLU A 183 -9.61 -7.67 23.64
C GLU A 183 -8.81 -8.31 22.49
N GLN A 184 -9.16 -8.03 21.23
CA GLN A 184 -8.37 -8.48 20.09
C GLN A 184 -6.97 -7.87 20.06
N ALA A 185 -6.83 -6.60 20.46
CA ALA A 185 -5.54 -5.93 20.59
C ALA A 185 -4.69 -6.56 21.71
N ALA A 186 -5.27 -6.80 22.90
CA ALA A 186 -4.61 -7.47 24.01
C ALA A 186 -4.05 -8.85 23.61
N ARG A 187 -4.88 -9.66 22.92
CA ARG A 187 -4.46 -10.97 22.43
C ARG A 187 -3.27 -10.92 21.46
N LYS A 188 -3.20 -9.90 20.60
CA LYS A 188 -2.07 -9.71 19.67
C LYS A 188 -0.77 -9.34 20.41
N LEU A 189 -0.88 -8.75 21.60
CA LEU A 189 0.24 -8.38 22.45
C LEU A 189 0.62 -9.46 23.47
N GLY A 190 -0.19 -10.50 23.61
CA GLY A 190 0.01 -11.57 24.60
C GLY A 190 -0.28 -11.11 26.03
N LEU A 191 -1.20 -10.15 26.19
CA LEU A 191 -1.69 -9.59 27.46
C LEU A 191 -3.03 -10.21 27.87
#